data_AF-A0A8T4L8F2-F1
#
_entry.id   AF-A0A8T4L8F2-F1
#
_cell.length_a   1.000
_cell.length_b   1.000
_cell.length_c   1.000
_cell.angle_alpha   90.00
_cell.angle_beta   90.00
_cell.angle_gamma   90.00
#
_symmetry.space_group_name_H-M   'P 1'
#
loop_
_entity.id
_entity.type
_entity.pdbx_description
1 polymer ?
#
loop_
_entity_poly.entity_id
_entity_poly.type
_entity_poly.pdbx_seq_one_letter_code
_entity_poly.pdbx_strand_id
1 'polypeptide(L)'
;MPSWKRSRPIKPRTQPVYAKKFRKEHAARMVRYPLRMEYQTDYTAQMAAFLSRPSVKRLTKGLSWNARKLLPELMDESKNERYWIIEGKLKGIAEMEGARFIPVLEALSRQRGLAFMVPELALTLLTGLEKSLGADQAKPLSSGNRLTVFRLLARSARGKRKRPLVSLAATKALTHLKPASRRLHPLYAPAYRERDYSFFQGPRIRARKFKKTGSRLLVLGGRHAGKAIIRIVRPEAFEAWKKAFDAGLAVEPILKSPNGKPWFWKDKNGYVWVMAKVLGTTVDAYLNSAEAERHPEHRAELVRQVEELDRKLLDLGIHHNHAHFGNACIEWERRDGKRQPKAYLIDFDAAWVSKAMLRGGHGETTSS
;
A
#
# COMPACT_ATOMS: atom_id res chain seq x y z
N MET A 1 24.13 45.39 -10.15
CA MET A 1 24.38 44.31 -9.16
C MET A 1 23.53 44.57 -7.91
N PRO A 2 22.50 43.77 -7.60
CA PRO A 2 21.67 44.00 -6.43
C PRO A 2 22.23 43.31 -5.18
N SER A 3 22.31 44.07 -4.08
CA SER A 3 22.83 43.67 -2.77
C SER A 3 21.96 42.63 -2.08
N TRP A 4 22.53 41.48 -1.74
CA TRP A 4 21.90 40.46 -0.90
C TRP A 4 21.90 40.89 0.58
N LYS A 5 20.74 41.17 1.15
CA LYS A 5 20.55 41.36 2.60
C LYS A 5 20.57 40.00 3.31
N ARG A 6 21.51 39.83 4.26
CA ARG A 6 21.66 38.64 5.11
C ARG A 6 20.41 38.43 5.98
N SER A 7 19.78 37.26 5.87
CA SER A 7 18.70 36.81 6.74
C SER A 7 19.24 36.41 8.13
N ARG A 8 18.53 36.82 9.19
CA ARG A 8 18.88 36.50 10.59
C ARG A 8 18.55 35.03 10.92
N PRO A 9 19.32 34.39 11.82
CA PRO A 9 19.08 33.00 12.20
C PRO A 9 17.77 32.85 13.00
N ILE A 10 16.95 31.88 12.59
CA ILE A 10 15.70 31.51 13.26
C ILE A 10 16.05 30.68 14.50
N LYS A 11 15.70 31.15 15.70
CA LYS A 11 15.84 30.38 16.94
C LYS A 11 14.90 29.16 16.94
N PRO A 12 15.35 27.99 17.43
CA PRO A 12 14.51 26.79 17.48
C PRO A 12 13.33 27.01 18.44
N ARG A 13 12.11 26.75 17.93
CA ARG A 13 10.88 26.74 18.73
C ARG A 13 10.97 25.64 19.80
N THR A 14 10.82 26.03 21.05
CA THR A 14 10.59 25.15 22.21
C THR A 14 9.48 24.15 21.92
N GLN A 15 9.70 22.88 22.26
CA GLN A 15 8.70 21.81 22.11
C GLN A 15 7.40 22.14 22.86
N PRO A 16 6.22 21.80 22.31
CA PRO A 16 4.96 22.12 22.96
C PRO A 16 4.71 21.24 24.20
N VAL A 17 4.25 21.89 25.26
CA VAL A 17 3.87 21.37 26.59
C VAL A 17 2.91 20.16 26.56
N TYR A 18 2.30 19.86 25.40
CA TYR A 18 1.39 18.74 25.18
C TYR A 18 2.03 17.35 25.39
N ALA A 19 3.33 17.17 25.14
CA ALA A 19 3.98 15.86 25.26
C ALA A 19 4.09 15.36 26.72
N LYS A 20 4.17 16.26 27.71
CA LYS A 20 4.26 15.89 29.13
C LYS A 20 2.89 15.50 29.71
N LYS A 21 1.81 16.16 29.30
CA LYS A 21 0.44 15.87 29.79
C LYS A 21 -0.05 14.50 29.30
N PHE A 22 0.23 14.16 28.05
CA PHE A 22 -0.16 12.85 27.47
C PHE A 22 0.55 11.66 28.15
N ARG A 23 1.82 11.81 28.52
CA ARG A 23 2.56 10.75 29.24
C ARG A 23 2.02 10.50 30.65
N LYS A 24 1.58 11.55 31.35
CA LYS A 24 1.05 11.43 32.72
C LYS A 24 -0.34 10.76 32.74
N GLU A 25 -1.21 11.09 31.78
CA GLU A 25 -2.54 10.47 31.65
C GLU A 25 -2.48 9.02 31.16
N HIS A 26 -1.52 8.70 30.27
CA HIS A 26 -1.31 7.32 29.82
C HIS A 26 -0.72 6.41 30.91
N ALA A 27 0.16 6.94 31.77
CA ALA A 27 0.67 6.21 32.93
C ALA A 27 -0.42 5.97 33.98
N ALA A 28 -1.26 6.97 34.27
CA ALA A 28 -2.37 6.84 35.23
C ALA A 28 -3.47 5.85 34.77
N ARG A 29 -3.68 5.69 33.46
CA ARG A 29 -4.62 4.70 32.90
C ARG A 29 -4.13 3.25 33.00
N MET A 30 -2.82 3.02 33.05
CA MET A 30 -2.23 1.68 33.15
C MET A 30 -2.28 1.10 34.58
N VAL A 31 -2.44 1.96 35.61
CA VAL A 31 -2.46 1.56 37.02
C VAL A 31 -3.84 1.07 37.49
N ARG A 32 -4.92 1.28 36.71
CA ARG A 32 -6.32 0.98 37.14
C ARG A 32 -6.88 -0.38 36.72
N TYR A 33 -6.07 -1.31 36.24
CA TYR A 33 -6.51 -2.68 35.96
C TYR A 33 -5.82 -3.68 36.89
N PRO A 34 -6.41 -4.03 38.05
CA PRO A 34 -5.96 -5.19 38.80
C PRO A 34 -6.38 -6.45 38.04
N LEU A 35 -5.52 -6.93 37.15
CA LEU A 35 -5.58 -8.32 36.70
C LEU A 35 -5.19 -9.18 37.89
N ARG A 36 -6.16 -9.91 38.46
CA ARG A 36 -5.93 -10.92 39.51
C ARG A 36 -4.72 -11.79 39.14
N MET A 37 -3.65 -11.68 39.91
CA MET A 37 -2.42 -12.45 39.82
C MET A 37 -2.56 -13.78 40.58
N GLU A 38 -3.36 -14.72 40.07
CA GLU A 38 -3.48 -16.05 40.70
C GLU A 38 -3.12 -17.22 39.76
N TYR A 39 -2.53 -16.95 38.59
CA TYR A 39 -2.19 -18.02 37.61
C TYR A 39 -0.80 -17.89 36.98
N GLN A 40 0.16 -17.26 37.65
CA GLN A 40 1.46 -16.95 37.03
C GLN A 40 2.58 -17.98 37.27
N THR A 41 2.35 -19.05 38.02
CA THR A 41 3.41 -20.00 38.42
C THR A 41 3.58 -21.24 37.55
N ASP A 42 2.79 -21.45 36.48
CA ASP A 42 2.88 -22.69 35.68
C ASP A 42 3.11 -22.45 34.17
N TYR A 43 3.18 -21.19 33.74
CA TYR A 43 3.35 -20.88 32.31
C TYR A 43 4.73 -21.24 31.78
N THR A 44 5.75 -21.07 32.61
CA THR A 44 7.14 -21.12 32.17
C THR A 44 7.68 -22.54 32.14
N ALA A 45 7.27 -23.38 33.09
CA ALA A 45 7.42 -24.83 33.03
C ALA A 45 6.72 -25.44 31.80
N GLN A 46 5.48 -25.01 31.50
CA GLN A 46 4.74 -25.45 30.30
C GLN A 46 5.48 -25.10 28.99
N MET A 47 6.22 -23.98 28.98
CA MET A 47 6.99 -23.52 27.83
C MET A 47 8.29 -24.30 27.62
N ALA A 48 9.06 -24.46 28.70
CA ALA A 48 10.29 -25.25 28.68
C ALA A 48 9.98 -26.70 28.29
N ALA A 49 8.90 -27.28 28.85
CA ALA A 49 8.39 -28.60 28.51
C ALA A 49 7.84 -28.73 27.09
N PHE A 50 7.42 -27.63 26.45
CA PHE A 50 6.99 -27.62 25.06
C PHE A 50 8.18 -27.68 24.09
N LEU A 51 9.22 -26.87 24.34
CA LEU A 51 10.40 -26.78 23.48
C LEU A 51 11.33 -27.99 23.64
N SER A 52 11.32 -28.65 24.80
CA SER A 52 12.06 -29.90 25.01
C SER A 52 11.50 -31.07 24.19
N ARG A 53 10.25 -30.96 23.68
CA ARG A 53 9.62 -32.03 22.89
C ARG A 53 10.42 -32.32 21.63
N PRO A 54 10.75 -33.59 21.36
CA PRO A 54 11.48 -34.00 20.15
C PRO A 54 10.83 -33.55 18.84
N SER A 55 9.51 -33.36 18.82
CA SER A 55 8.77 -32.82 17.68
C SER A 55 9.07 -31.34 17.46
N VAL A 56 9.15 -30.52 18.51
CA VAL A 56 9.45 -29.09 18.41
C VAL A 56 10.92 -28.85 18.06
N LYS A 57 11.84 -29.62 18.66
CA LYS A 57 13.26 -29.64 18.27
C LYS A 57 13.49 -30.02 16.80
N ARG A 58 12.66 -30.92 16.26
CA ARG A 58 12.68 -31.27 14.82
C ARG A 58 12.17 -30.13 13.94
N LEU A 59 11.14 -29.41 14.38
CA LEU A 59 10.58 -28.26 13.64
C LEU A 59 11.55 -27.06 13.59
N THR A 60 12.34 -26.84 14.64
CA THR A 60 13.33 -25.73 14.68
C THR A 60 14.60 -26.01 13.85
N LYS A 61 14.84 -27.26 13.42
CA LYS A 61 15.94 -27.62 12.50
C LYS A 61 15.82 -26.99 11.10
N GLY A 62 14.69 -26.38 10.75
CA GLY A 62 14.49 -25.66 9.49
C GLY A 62 14.73 -24.14 9.55
N LEU A 63 14.89 -23.56 10.76
CA LEU A 63 15.05 -22.11 10.96
C LEU A 63 16.52 -21.68 10.77
N SER A 64 16.79 -20.40 10.50
CA SER A 64 18.17 -19.89 10.50
C SER A 64 18.87 -20.09 11.85
N TRP A 65 20.20 -20.07 11.84
CA TRP A 65 21.01 -20.17 13.06
C TRP A 65 20.65 -19.08 14.09
N ASN A 66 20.41 -17.85 13.64
CA ASN A 66 19.97 -16.75 14.50
C ASN A 66 18.62 -17.04 15.16
N ALA A 67 17.64 -17.52 14.40
CA ALA A 67 16.33 -17.89 14.93
C ALA A 67 16.42 -19.06 15.93
N ARG A 68 17.27 -20.06 15.66
CA ARG A 68 17.52 -21.19 16.58
C ARG A 68 18.20 -20.79 17.88
N LYS A 69 19.06 -19.78 17.85
CA LYS A 69 19.77 -19.27 19.04
C LYS A 69 18.88 -18.36 19.90
N LEU A 70 18.07 -17.53 19.24
CA LEU A 70 17.14 -16.62 19.91
C LEU A 70 15.96 -17.33 20.58
N LEU A 71 15.48 -18.43 20.03
CA LEU A 71 14.32 -19.18 20.56
C LEU A 71 14.54 -19.72 21.98
N PRO A 72 15.70 -20.33 22.33
CA PRO A 72 16.03 -20.71 23.71
C PRO A 72 16.32 -19.51 24.62
N GLU A 73 17.07 -18.49 24.16
CA GLU A 73 17.44 -17.31 24.97
C GLU A 73 16.24 -16.43 25.35
N LEU A 74 15.19 -16.42 24.52
CA LEU A 74 13.92 -15.74 24.80
C LEU A 74 13.09 -16.40 25.90
N MET A 75 13.49 -17.59 26.33
CA MET A 75 12.65 -18.53 27.09
C MET A 75 13.34 -19.01 28.37
N ASP A 76 14.56 -18.54 28.63
CA ASP A 76 15.25 -18.66 29.90
C ASP A 76 14.54 -17.77 30.95
N GLU A 77 14.03 -18.44 31.99
CA GLU A 77 13.29 -17.88 33.13
C GLU A 77 14.07 -16.82 33.91
N SER A 78 15.39 -16.97 33.97
CA SER A 78 16.25 -16.11 34.79
C SER A 78 16.42 -14.69 34.22
N LYS A 79 15.94 -14.44 33.00
CA LYS A 79 16.19 -13.18 32.26
C LYS A 79 14.95 -12.45 31.77
N ASN A 80 13.72 -12.96 31.98
CA ASN A 80 12.53 -12.47 31.27
C ASN A 80 11.37 -12.03 32.17
N GLU A 81 11.42 -10.78 32.65
CA GLU A 81 10.28 -10.17 33.35
C GLU A 81 9.15 -9.67 32.42
N ARG A 82 9.25 -9.77 31.09
CA ARG A 82 8.43 -8.91 30.21
C ARG A 82 7.96 -9.60 28.92
N TYR A 83 6.71 -10.08 28.94
CA TYR A 83 5.97 -10.70 27.81
C TYR A 83 6.12 -9.94 26.47
N TRP A 84 6.09 -8.60 26.50
CA TRP A 84 6.22 -7.77 25.29
C TRP A 84 7.59 -7.87 24.61
N ILE A 85 8.65 -8.23 25.35
CA ILE A 85 9.98 -8.45 24.79
C ILE A 85 9.99 -9.74 23.96
N ILE A 86 9.38 -10.82 24.47
CA ILE A 86 9.25 -12.10 23.78
C ILE A 86 8.40 -11.94 22.52
N GLU A 87 7.26 -11.25 22.61
CA GLU A 87 6.43 -10.96 21.45
C GLU A 87 7.20 -10.15 20.39
N GLY A 88 7.93 -9.11 20.79
CA GLY A 88 8.73 -8.29 19.88
C GLY A 88 9.83 -9.06 19.14
N LYS A 89 10.57 -9.93 19.82
CA LYS A 89 11.61 -10.73 19.16
C LYS A 89 11.00 -11.82 18.27
N LEU A 90 9.90 -12.47 18.68
CA LEU A 90 9.20 -13.43 17.83
C LEU A 90 8.61 -12.78 16.57
N LYS A 91 8.16 -11.52 16.66
CA LYS A 91 7.77 -10.71 15.50
C LYS A 91 8.94 -10.50 14.53
N GLY A 92 10.13 -10.15 15.04
CA GLY A 92 11.34 -10.03 14.22
C GLY A 92 11.75 -11.35 13.55
N ILE A 93 11.64 -12.48 14.25
CA ILE A 93 11.91 -13.81 13.67
C ILE A 93 10.89 -14.16 12.59
N ALA A 94 9.59 -13.87 12.83
CA ALA A 94 8.55 -14.07 11.84
C ALA A 94 8.81 -13.25 10.55
N GLU A 95 9.27 -12.01 10.69
CA GLU A 95 9.66 -11.13 9.58
C GLU A 95 10.85 -11.66 8.78
N MET A 96 11.86 -12.23 9.45
CA MET A 96 13.06 -12.76 8.81
C MET A 96 12.85 -14.13 8.15
N GLU A 97 12.12 -15.03 8.81
CA GLU A 97 12.00 -16.44 8.41
C GLU A 97 10.86 -16.71 7.43
N GLY A 98 9.87 -15.80 7.36
CA GLY A 98 8.72 -15.93 6.47
C GLY A 98 8.05 -17.30 6.58
N ALA A 99 7.82 -17.98 5.45
CA ALA A 99 7.16 -19.29 5.44
C ALA A 99 7.75 -20.34 6.41
N ARG A 100 9.05 -20.27 6.72
CA ARG A 100 9.71 -21.20 7.66
C ARG A 100 9.25 -21.02 9.11
N PHE A 101 8.56 -19.93 9.43
CA PHE A 101 8.00 -19.67 10.75
C PHE A 101 6.61 -20.32 10.96
N ILE A 102 5.96 -20.82 9.90
CA ILE A 102 4.62 -21.42 9.99
C ILE A 102 4.56 -22.61 10.97
N PRO A 103 5.51 -23.56 10.98
CA PRO A 103 5.49 -24.65 11.94
C PRO A 103 5.61 -24.18 13.40
N VAL A 104 6.28 -23.05 13.64
CA VAL A 104 6.35 -22.40 14.97
C VAL A 104 4.96 -21.89 15.36
N LEU A 105 4.25 -21.20 14.46
CA LEU A 105 2.87 -20.77 14.70
C LEU A 105 1.92 -21.95 14.96
N GLU A 106 2.07 -23.05 14.23
CA GLU A 106 1.27 -24.26 14.44
C GLU A 106 1.50 -24.85 15.82
N ALA A 107 2.76 -24.96 16.22
CA ALA A 107 3.14 -25.51 17.51
C ALA A 107 2.65 -24.61 18.66
N LEU A 108 2.80 -23.28 18.54
CA LEU A 108 2.25 -22.29 19.49
C LEU A 108 0.72 -22.38 19.61
N SER A 109 0.01 -22.66 18.52
CA SER A 109 -1.45 -22.76 18.53
C SER A 109 -2.01 -23.95 19.32
N ARG A 110 -1.20 -25.00 19.50
CA ARG A 110 -1.59 -26.22 20.24
C ARG A 110 -1.32 -26.09 21.74
N GLN A 111 -0.56 -25.08 22.16
CA GLN A 111 -0.25 -24.80 23.55
C GLN A 111 -1.31 -23.87 24.15
N ARG A 112 -2.09 -24.37 25.14
CA ARG A 112 -3.20 -23.62 25.76
C ARG A 112 -2.76 -22.26 26.30
N GLY A 113 -1.58 -22.20 26.91
CA GLY A 113 -1.01 -20.96 27.42
C GLY A 113 -0.65 -19.96 26.32
N LEU A 114 -0.22 -20.42 25.14
CA LEU A 114 0.43 -19.59 24.11
C LEU A 114 -0.43 -19.25 22.90
N ALA A 115 -1.53 -19.95 22.71
CA ALA A 115 -2.37 -19.80 21.53
C ALA A 115 -2.88 -18.35 21.33
N PHE A 116 -2.81 -17.50 22.37
CA PHE A 116 -3.17 -16.09 22.27
C PHE A 116 -2.16 -15.22 21.51
N MET A 117 -0.90 -15.64 21.36
CA MET A 117 0.13 -14.91 20.61
C MET A 117 0.04 -15.19 19.09
N VAL A 118 -0.55 -16.31 18.72
CA VAL A 118 -0.65 -16.79 17.34
C VAL A 118 -1.28 -15.75 16.39
N PRO A 119 -2.36 -15.02 16.75
CA PRO A 119 -2.94 -14.04 15.85
C PRO A 119 -1.99 -12.89 15.49
N GLU A 120 -1.28 -12.33 16.47
CA GLU A 120 -0.33 -11.22 16.26
C GLU A 120 0.91 -11.66 15.49
N LEU A 121 1.43 -12.86 15.77
CA LEU A 121 2.57 -13.41 15.03
C LEU A 121 2.20 -13.86 13.62
N ALA A 122 1.00 -14.42 13.41
CA ALA A 122 0.47 -14.72 12.09
C ALA A 122 0.24 -13.45 11.27
N LEU A 123 -0.30 -12.40 11.88
CA LEU A 123 -0.42 -11.06 11.30
C LEU A 123 0.93 -10.49 10.88
N THR A 124 1.91 -10.59 11.76
CA THR A 124 3.28 -10.15 11.50
C THR A 124 3.90 -10.97 10.39
N LEU A 125 3.67 -12.28 10.35
CA LEU A 125 4.13 -13.11 9.25
C LEU A 125 3.52 -12.69 7.92
N LEU A 126 2.23 -12.36 7.91
CA LEU A 126 1.52 -11.95 6.71
C LEU A 126 1.90 -10.55 6.22
N THR A 127 2.13 -9.61 7.14
CA THR A 127 2.38 -8.19 6.83
C THR A 127 3.86 -7.81 6.85
N GLY A 128 4.66 -8.53 7.62
CA GLY A 128 6.09 -8.34 7.81
C GLY A 128 6.92 -8.88 6.65
N LEU A 129 6.51 -10.01 6.06
CA LEU A 129 7.03 -10.47 4.76
C LEU A 129 6.88 -9.41 3.66
N GLU A 130 5.82 -8.60 3.73
CA GLU A 130 5.58 -7.49 2.78
C GLU A 130 6.45 -6.25 3.07
N LYS A 131 6.85 -6.03 4.34
CA LYS A 131 7.69 -4.90 4.73
C LYS A 131 9.19 -5.15 4.54
N SER A 132 9.67 -6.33 4.91
CA SER A 132 11.10 -6.67 4.88
C SER A 132 11.64 -6.84 3.45
N LEU A 133 10.78 -7.21 2.52
CA LEU A 133 11.11 -7.39 1.10
C LEU A 133 10.62 -6.20 0.23
N GLY A 134 9.90 -5.23 0.81
CA GLY A 134 9.13 -4.26 0.04
C GLY A 134 7.88 -4.90 -0.59
N ALA A 135 6.81 -4.11 -0.76
CA ALA A 135 5.49 -4.60 -1.21
C ALA A 135 5.54 -5.40 -2.53
N ASP A 136 6.58 -5.16 -3.34
CA ASP A 136 6.76 -5.71 -4.68
C ASP A 136 7.78 -6.85 -4.78
N GLN A 137 8.66 -7.06 -3.78
CA GLN A 137 9.58 -8.22 -3.75
C GLN A 137 9.19 -9.29 -2.73
N ALA A 138 8.17 -9.04 -1.92
CA ALA A 138 7.60 -10.03 -1.03
C ALA A 138 7.08 -11.21 -1.85
N LYS A 139 7.83 -12.32 -1.90
CA LYS A 139 7.29 -13.57 -2.43
C LYS A 139 6.08 -13.90 -1.57
N PRO A 140 4.86 -13.83 -2.13
CA PRO A 140 3.68 -14.11 -1.36
C PRO A 140 3.82 -15.52 -0.78
N LEU A 141 3.42 -15.71 0.48
CA LEU A 141 3.25 -17.07 1.02
C LEU A 141 2.49 -17.90 -0.02
N SER A 142 2.96 -19.12 -0.30
CA SER A 142 2.26 -20.03 -1.20
C SER A 142 0.80 -20.18 -0.78
N SER A 143 -0.09 -20.51 -1.71
CA SER A 143 -1.52 -20.69 -1.41
C SER A 143 -1.76 -21.66 -0.24
N GLY A 144 -0.96 -22.73 -0.15
CA GLY A 144 -0.98 -23.67 0.97
C GLY A 144 -0.56 -23.02 2.30
N ASN A 145 0.53 -22.25 2.31
CA ASN A 145 1.02 -21.55 3.49
C ASN A 145 0.04 -20.49 3.99
N ARG A 146 -0.57 -19.72 3.07
CA ARG A 146 -1.64 -18.78 3.39
C ARG A 146 -2.81 -19.48 4.05
N LEU A 147 -3.27 -20.58 3.45
CA LEU A 147 -4.38 -21.37 3.97
C LEU A 147 -4.07 -21.91 5.37
N THR A 148 -2.84 -22.36 5.63
CA THR A 148 -2.39 -22.79 6.96
C THR A 148 -2.45 -21.65 7.98
N VAL A 149 -1.90 -20.47 7.64
CA VAL A 149 -1.97 -19.29 8.51
C VAL A 149 -3.43 -18.88 8.77
N PHE A 150 -4.30 -18.93 7.77
CA PHE A 150 -5.74 -18.68 7.93
C PHE A 150 -6.42 -19.71 8.83
N ARG A 151 -6.10 -21.01 8.69
CA ARG A 151 -6.63 -22.07 9.56
C ARG A 151 -6.19 -21.86 11.01
N LEU A 152 -4.96 -21.40 11.24
CA LEU A 152 -4.46 -21.08 12.59
C LEU A 152 -5.18 -19.88 13.20
N LEU A 153 -5.41 -18.82 12.42
CA LEU A 153 -6.22 -17.68 12.83
C LEU A 153 -7.67 -18.09 13.15
N ALA A 154 -8.29 -18.89 12.29
CA ALA A 154 -9.66 -19.39 12.47
C ALA A 154 -9.81 -20.33 13.68
N ARG A 155 -8.82 -21.18 13.96
CA ARG A 155 -8.79 -22.03 15.17
C ARG A 155 -8.65 -21.18 16.44
N SER A 156 -7.76 -20.18 16.41
CA SER A 156 -7.57 -19.26 17.52
C SER A 156 -8.82 -18.43 17.84
N ALA A 157 -9.62 -18.11 16.81
CA ALA A 157 -10.91 -17.44 16.96
C ALA A 157 -12.02 -18.36 17.52
N ARG A 158 -12.09 -19.62 17.08
CA ARG A 158 -13.10 -20.59 17.53
C ARG A 158 -12.95 -20.99 19.00
N GLY A 159 -11.73 -20.99 19.53
CA GLY A 159 -11.46 -21.34 20.94
C GLY A 159 -11.91 -20.32 21.97
N LYS A 160 -12.47 -19.15 21.57
CA LYS A 160 -12.76 -18.06 22.51
C LYS A 160 -14.16 -17.46 22.29
N ARG A 161 -15.16 -17.99 23.00
CA ARG A 161 -16.44 -17.32 23.27
C ARG A 161 -16.33 -16.04 24.14
N LYS A 162 -15.13 -15.63 24.61
CA LYS A 162 -14.99 -14.56 25.63
C LYS A 162 -13.83 -13.56 25.47
N ARG A 163 -13.16 -13.41 24.30
CA ARG A 163 -12.10 -12.37 24.17
C ARG A 163 -12.25 -11.50 22.90
N PRO A 164 -12.68 -10.23 23.02
CA PRO A 164 -12.89 -9.32 21.88
C PRO A 164 -11.60 -8.98 21.10
N LEU A 165 -10.42 -9.07 21.73
CA LEU A 165 -9.13 -8.75 21.09
C LEU A 165 -8.75 -9.69 19.94
N VAL A 166 -9.08 -10.99 20.02
CA VAL A 166 -8.73 -11.97 18.98
C VAL A 166 -9.63 -11.83 17.75
N SER A 167 -10.90 -11.50 17.97
CA SER A 167 -11.82 -11.10 16.89
C SER A 167 -11.33 -9.84 16.19
N LEU A 168 -10.93 -8.81 16.96
CA LEU A 168 -10.42 -7.56 16.39
C LEU A 168 -9.12 -7.78 15.59
N ALA A 169 -8.20 -8.61 16.08
CA ALA A 169 -6.96 -8.96 15.39
C ALA A 169 -7.22 -9.79 14.12
N ALA A 170 -8.13 -10.76 14.15
CA ALA A 170 -8.50 -11.56 12.98
C ALA A 170 -9.26 -10.72 11.93
N THR A 171 -10.16 -9.84 12.35
CA THR A 171 -10.86 -8.88 11.47
C THR A 171 -9.88 -7.84 10.93
N LYS A 172 -8.92 -7.37 11.73
CA LYS A 172 -7.79 -6.56 11.26
C LYS A 172 -6.97 -7.35 10.24
N ALA A 173 -6.61 -8.61 10.49
CA ALA A 173 -5.86 -9.46 9.55
C ALA A 173 -6.58 -9.61 8.22
N LEU A 174 -7.85 -10.01 8.26
CA LEU A 174 -8.69 -10.18 7.07
C LEU A 174 -8.92 -8.88 6.31
N THR A 175 -8.98 -7.74 7.02
CA THR A 175 -9.02 -6.44 6.35
C THR A 175 -7.65 -6.07 5.79
N HIS A 176 -6.55 -6.31 6.52
CA HIS A 176 -5.13 -6.10 6.15
C HIS A 176 -4.69 -6.89 4.91
N LEU A 177 -5.35 -8.01 4.61
CA LEU A 177 -5.03 -8.90 3.48
C LEU A 177 -5.73 -8.55 2.15
N LYS A 178 -6.54 -7.48 2.09
CA LYS A 178 -6.94 -6.92 0.79
C LYS A 178 -5.74 -6.18 0.19
N PRO A 179 -5.47 -6.32 -1.13
CA PRO A 179 -4.15 -6.11 -1.72
C PRO A 179 -3.48 -4.85 -1.17
N ALA A 180 -2.27 -4.99 -0.62
CA ALA A 180 -1.45 -3.90 -0.09
C ALA A 180 -1.31 -2.74 -1.10
N SER A 181 -1.43 -3.02 -2.41
CA SER A 181 -1.46 -2.02 -3.48
C SER A 181 -2.55 -0.95 -3.33
N ARG A 182 -3.72 -1.29 -2.75
CA ARG A 182 -4.79 -0.31 -2.48
C ARG A 182 -4.50 0.60 -1.29
N ARG A 183 -3.50 0.24 -0.47
CA ARG A 183 -3.19 0.89 0.82
C ARG A 183 -2.06 1.90 0.77
N LEU A 184 -1.20 1.76 -0.22
CA LEU A 184 -0.01 2.60 -0.37
C LEU A 184 -0.15 3.62 -1.49
N HIS A 185 -1.24 3.57 -2.28
CA HIS A 185 -1.42 4.53 -3.35
C HIS A 185 -1.59 5.96 -2.76
N PRO A 186 -0.78 6.95 -3.18
CA PRO A 186 -0.78 8.30 -2.62
C PRO A 186 -2.15 8.98 -2.57
N LEU A 187 -2.99 8.77 -3.59
CA LEU A 187 -4.38 9.27 -3.64
C LEU A 187 -5.25 8.87 -2.44
N TYR A 188 -4.94 7.75 -1.78
CA TYR A 188 -5.74 7.25 -0.66
C TYR A 188 -5.12 7.58 0.70
N ALA A 189 -3.93 8.19 0.74
CA ALA A 189 -3.22 8.53 1.96
C ALA A 189 -4.07 9.36 2.96
N PRO A 190 -4.90 10.34 2.55
CA PRO A 190 -5.76 11.06 3.48
C PRO A 190 -6.75 10.15 4.22
N ALA A 191 -7.46 9.26 3.50
CA ALA A 191 -8.43 8.34 4.09
C ALA A 191 -7.77 7.36 5.09
N TYR A 192 -6.51 6.97 4.83
CA TYR A 192 -5.74 6.17 5.76
C TYR A 192 -5.31 6.93 7.02
N ARG A 193 -4.85 8.19 6.88
CA ARG A 193 -4.48 9.04 8.03
C ARG A 193 -5.67 9.26 8.96
N GLU A 194 -6.86 9.42 8.40
CA GLU A 194 -8.12 9.55 9.12
C GLU A 194 -8.63 8.22 9.73
N ARG A 195 -7.98 7.09 9.42
CA ARG A 195 -8.40 5.74 9.82
C ARG A 195 -9.83 5.39 9.39
N ASP A 196 -10.33 5.99 8.30
CA ASP A 196 -11.63 5.64 7.75
C ASP A 196 -11.55 4.36 6.91
N TYR A 197 -11.36 3.23 7.59
CA TYR A 197 -11.35 1.92 6.95
C TYR A 197 -12.70 1.58 6.31
N SER A 198 -13.78 2.19 6.77
CA SER A 198 -15.11 1.96 6.23
C SER A 198 -15.21 2.44 4.77
N PHE A 199 -14.44 3.46 4.38
CA PHE A 199 -14.34 3.93 3.00
C PHE A 199 -13.96 2.82 2.02
N PHE A 200 -13.07 1.92 2.43
CA PHE A 200 -12.53 0.85 1.59
C PHE A 200 -13.35 -0.45 1.61
N GLN A 201 -14.38 -0.52 2.46
CA GLN A 201 -15.10 -1.76 2.74
C GLN A 201 -16.48 -1.81 2.09
N GLY A 202 -16.90 -3.05 1.80
CA GLY A 202 -18.24 -3.36 1.29
C GLY A 202 -18.40 -3.27 -0.24
N PRO A 203 -19.56 -3.74 -0.74
CA PRO A 203 -19.90 -3.70 -2.17
C PRO A 203 -20.31 -2.30 -2.64
N ARG A 204 -20.79 -1.46 -1.73
CA ARG A 204 -21.27 -0.10 -2.03
C ARG A 204 -20.12 0.80 -2.46
N ILE A 205 -20.30 1.48 -3.59
CA ILE A 205 -19.37 2.49 -4.08
C ILE A 205 -19.48 3.72 -3.18
N ARG A 206 -18.35 4.23 -2.72
CA ARG A 206 -18.24 5.48 -1.98
C ARG A 206 -17.37 6.43 -2.79
N ALA A 207 -17.59 7.73 -2.69
CA ALA A 207 -16.77 8.72 -3.37
C ALA A 207 -16.36 9.83 -2.40
N ARG A 208 -15.11 10.29 -2.50
CA ARG A 208 -14.57 11.40 -1.71
C ARG A 208 -13.81 12.36 -2.62
N LYS A 209 -13.98 13.66 -2.39
CA LYS A 209 -13.20 14.68 -3.10
C LYS A 209 -11.72 14.57 -2.70
N PHE A 210 -10.84 14.49 -3.68
CA PHE A 210 -9.40 14.63 -3.49
C PHE A 210 -9.01 16.09 -3.70
N LYS A 211 -8.34 16.68 -2.72
CA LYS A 211 -7.91 18.07 -2.81
C LYS A 211 -6.66 18.15 -3.68
N LYS A 212 -6.78 18.76 -4.86
CA LYS A 212 -5.68 19.15 -5.74
C LYS A 212 -5.98 20.50 -6.40
N THR A 213 -4.99 21.09 -7.04
CA THR A 213 -5.12 22.31 -7.85
C THR A 213 -5.58 21.97 -9.28
N GLY A 214 -6.32 22.88 -9.93
CA GLY A 214 -6.78 22.68 -11.31
C GLY A 214 -8.14 21.98 -11.39
N SER A 215 -8.16 20.65 -11.56
CA SER A 215 -9.41 19.89 -11.67
C SER A 215 -9.93 19.33 -10.35
N ARG A 216 -11.17 18.84 -10.40
CA ARG A 216 -11.78 18.07 -9.32
C ARG A 216 -11.54 16.59 -9.59
N LEU A 217 -11.01 15.89 -8.58
CA LEU A 217 -10.82 14.46 -8.60
C LEU A 217 -11.67 13.83 -7.49
N LEU A 218 -12.37 12.74 -7.80
CA LEU A 218 -13.03 11.90 -6.81
C LEU A 218 -12.30 10.56 -6.68
N VAL A 219 -11.88 10.24 -5.47
CA VAL A 219 -11.38 8.91 -5.13
C VAL A 219 -12.56 7.99 -4.82
N LEU A 220 -12.54 6.78 -5.37
CA LEU A 220 -13.60 5.80 -5.15
C LEU A 220 -13.23 4.79 -4.07
N GLY A 221 -14.20 4.45 -3.22
CA GLY A 221 -14.13 3.47 -2.15
C GLY A 221 -14.86 2.16 -2.48
N GLY A 222 -15.03 1.31 -1.47
CA GLY A 222 -15.72 0.03 -1.57
C GLY A 222 -15.16 -0.89 -2.66
N ARG A 223 -16.01 -1.35 -3.58
CA ARG A 223 -15.60 -2.27 -4.66
C ARG A 223 -14.62 -1.68 -5.69
N HIS A 224 -14.57 -0.35 -5.83
CA HIS A 224 -13.68 0.37 -6.74
C HIS A 224 -12.44 0.97 -6.07
N ALA A 225 -12.28 0.77 -4.75
CA ALA A 225 -11.10 1.21 -4.03
C ALA A 225 -9.80 0.68 -4.67
N GLY A 226 -8.90 1.61 -5.00
CA GLY A 226 -7.61 1.36 -5.65
C GLY A 226 -7.71 0.81 -7.07
N LYS A 227 -8.88 0.89 -7.71
CA LYS A 227 -9.09 0.42 -9.08
C LYS A 227 -9.50 1.55 -10.02
N ALA A 228 -10.35 2.45 -9.53
CA ALA A 228 -10.92 3.51 -10.34
C ALA A 228 -10.99 4.83 -9.56
N ILE A 229 -10.94 5.91 -10.32
CA ILE A 229 -11.14 7.29 -9.88
C ILE A 229 -12.10 7.98 -10.85
N ILE A 230 -12.66 9.12 -10.46
CA ILE A 230 -13.41 9.98 -11.37
C ILE A 230 -12.68 11.31 -11.51
N ARG A 231 -12.25 11.63 -12.73
CA ARG A 231 -11.74 12.94 -13.13
C ARG A 231 -12.92 13.81 -13.54
N ILE A 232 -12.94 15.06 -13.12
CA ILE A 232 -13.96 16.03 -13.55
C ILE A 232 -13.23 17.18 -14.24
N VAL A 233 -13.26 17.16 -15.57
CA VAL A 233 -12.45 18.02 -16.44
C VAL A 233 -13.33 18.88 -17.34
N ARG A 234 -12.73 19.90 -17.97
CA ARG A 234 -13.41 20.70 -18.99
C ARG A 234 -13.57 19.89 -20.30
N PRO A 235 -14.54 20.21 -21.17
CA PRO A 235 -14.72 19.54 -22.45
C PRO A 235 -13.45 19.48 -23.31
N GLU A 236 -12.69 20.56 -23.40
CA GLU A 236 -11.49 20.67 -24.25
C GLU A 236 -10.38 19.74 -23.76
N ALA A 237 -10.21 19.66 -22.44
CA ALA A 237 -9.30 18.73 -21.78
C ALA A 237 -9.71 17.27 -22.00
N PHE A 238 -11.01 16.99 -21.93
CA PHE A 238 -11.53 15.65 -22.23
C PHE A 238 -11.31 15.26 -23.70
N GLU A 239 -11.53 16.17 -24.64
CA GLU A 239 -11.31 15.92 -26.07
C GLU A 239 -9.83 15.61 -26.36
N ALA A 240 -8.92 16.39 -25.79
CA ALA A 240 -7.48 16.13 -25.86
C ALA A 240 -7.12 14.74 -25.30
N TRP A 241 -7.61 14.43 -24.09
CA TRP A 241 -7.36 13.14 -23.44
C TRP A 241 -7.94 11.97 -24.26
N LYS A 242 -9.19 12.08 -24.69
CA LYS A 242 -9.86 11.06 -25.49
C LYS A 242 -9.14 10.86 -26.82
N LYS A 243 -8.71 11.92 -27.50
CA LYS A 243 -7.93 11.84 -28.75
C LYS A 243 -6.63 11.06 -28.55
N ALA A 244 -5.87 11.35 -27.48
CA ALA A 244 -4.66 10.60 -27.17
C ALA A 244 -4.95 9.12 -26.84
N PHE A 245 -6.01 8.87 -26.07
CA PHE A 245 -6.44 7.51 -25.71
C PHE A 245 -6.88 6.70 -26.93
N ASP A 246 -7.69 7.28 -27.82
CA ASP A 246 -8.15 6.63 -29.04
C ASP A 246 -7.00 6.34 -30.01
N ALA A 247 -5.96 7.20 -30.03
CA ALA A 247 -4.74 6.99 -30.81
C ALA A 247 -3.82 5.88 -30.24
N GLY A 248 -4.21 5.23 -29.14
CA GLY A 248 -3.45 4.14 -28.53
C GLY A 248 -2.19 4.59 -27.78
N LEU A 249 -2.07 5.89 -27.45
CA LEU A 249 -0.96 6.37 -26.64
C LEU A 249 -1.08 5.86 -25.20
N ALA A 250 0.06 5.70 -24.52
CA ALA A 250 0.10 5.34 -23.11
C ALA A 250 -0.29 6.55 -22.24
N VAL A 251 -1.59 6.79 -22.12
CA VAL A 251 -2.20 7.83 -21.29
C VAL A 251 -3.15 7.21 -20.27
N GLU A 252 -3.58 7.98 -19.26
CA GLU A 252 -4.47 7.53 -18.18
C GLU A 252 -5.67 6.76 -18.79
N PRO A 253 -5.81 5.45 -18.53
CA PRO A 253 -6.83 4.67 -19.22
C PRO A 253 -8.24 5.08 -18.80
N ILE A 254 -9.09 5.38 -19.78
CA ILE A 254 -10.54 5.57 -19.57
C ILE A 254 -11.16 4.18 -19.45
N LEU A 255 -11.84 3.91 -18.33
CA LEU A 255 -12.50 2.62 -18.11
C LEU A 255 -13.69 2.48 -19.06
N LYS A 256 -13.98 1.24 -19.45
CA LYS A 256 -15.15 0.92 -20.27
C LYS A 256 -16.37 0.72 -19.38
N SER A 257 -17.52 1.19 -19.85
CA SER A 257 -18.82 0.90 -19.25
C SER A 257 -19.25 -0.55 -19.58
N PRO A 258 -20.32 -1.08 -18.97
CA PRO A 258 -20.83 -2.42 -19.29
C PRO A 258 -21.10 -2.68 -20.78
N ASN A 259 -21.37 -1.64 -21.57
CA ASN A 259 -21.58 -1.75 -23.02
C ASN A 259 -20.29 -1.66 -23.85
N GLY A 260 -19.11 -1.67 -23.22
CA GLY A 260 -17.81 -1.60 -23.90
C GLY A 260 -17.36 -0.20 -24.34
N LYS A 261 -18.19 0.83 -24.22
CA LYS A 261 -17.84 2.23 -24.56
C LYS A 261 -17.04 2.90 -23.44
N PRO A 262 -16.18 3.90 -23.74
CA PRO A 262 -15.51 4.71 -22.72
C PRO A 262 -16.52 5.30 -21.72
N TRP A 263 -16.22 5.23 -20.43
CA TRP A 263 -17.14 5.56 -19.35
C TRP A 263 -16.97 7.02 -18.91
N PHE A 264 -17.81 7.89 -19.46
CA PHE A 264 -17.87 9.30 -19.10
C PHE A 264 -19.30 9.84 -19.23
N TRP A 265 -19.57 10.99 -18.62
CA TRP A 265 -20.83 11.74 -18.77
C TRP A 265 -20.60 13.24 -18.58
N LYS A 266 -21.48 14.07 -19.15
CA LYS A 266 -21.47 15.54 -18.94
C LYS A 266 -22.36 15.90 -17.76
N ASP A 267 -21.95 16.86 -16.93
CA ASP A 267 -22.82 17.45 -15.92
C ASP A 267 -23.54 18.71 -16.44
N LYS A 268 -24.48 19.22 -15.64
CA LYS A 268 -25.26 20.42 -15.95
C LYS A 268 -24.43 21.70 -16.14
N ASN A 269 -23.18 21.71 -15.69
CA ASN A 269 -22.27 22.84 -15.84
C ASN A 269 -21.31 22.65 -17.02
N GLY A 270 -21.54 21.62 -17.85
CA GLY A 270 -20.71 21.30 -19.01
C GLY A 270 -19.40 20.57 -18.70
N TYR A 271 -19.11 20.22 -17.43
CA TYR A 271 -17.92 19.45 -17.12
C TYR A 271 -18.10 17.99 -17.51
N VAL A 272 -17.02 17.34 -17.92
CA VAL A 272 -16.99 15.91 -18.24
C VAL A 272 -16.45 15.12 -17.05
N TRP A 273 -17.25 14.19 -16.57
CA TRP A 273 -16.90 13.23 -15.53
C TRP A 273 -16.40 11.97 -16.23
N VAL A 274 -15.15 11.59 -15.99
CA VAL A 274 -14.48 10.47 -16.66
C VAL A 274 -14.05 9.45 -15.62
N MET A 275 -14.50 8.21 -15.78
CA MET A 275 -14.09 7.12 -14.92
C MET A 275 -12.78 6.51 -15.45
N ALA A 276 -11.69 6.69 -14.70
CA ALA A 276 -10.34 6.28 -15.10
C ALA A 276 -9.75 5.22 -14.19
N LYS A 277 -8.79 4.46 -14.73
CA LYS A 277 -8.01 3.47 -13.97
C LYS A 277 -7.08 4.18 -12.98
N VAL A 278 -6.98 3.66 -11.76
CA VAL A 278 -5.89 4.04 -10.83
C VAL A 278 -4.62 3.34 -11.31
N LEU A 279 -3.61 4.14 -11.67
CA LEU A 279 -2.29 3.66 -12.07
C LEU A 279 -1.36 3.50 -10.86
N GLY A 280 -0.12 3.06 -11.08
CA GLY A 280 0.89 2.90 -10.02
C GLY A 280 1.52 4.21 -9.55
N THR A 281 2.72 4.10 -8.99
CA THR A 281 3.51 5.25 -8.52
C THR A 281 3.84 6.21 -9.67
N THR A 282 4.08 7.48 -9.37
CA THR A 282 4.56 8.43 -10.38
C THR A 282 5.98 8.08 -10.80
N VAL A 283 6.35 8.44 -12.04
CA VAL A 283 7.72 8.30 -12.56
C VAL A 283 8.68 9.07 -11.67
N ASP A 284 8.35 10.31 -11.31
CA ASP A 284 9.15 11.11 -10.39
C ASP A 284 9.41 10.40 -9.05
N ALA A 285 8.38 9.83 -8.42
CA ALA A 285 8.55 9.11 -7.16
C ALA A 285 9.42 7.84 -7.31
N TYR A 286 9.31 7.14 -8.43
CA TYR A 286 10.15 5.97 -8.71
C TYR A 286 11.60 6.35 -8.95
N LEU A 287 11.86 7.38 -9.75
CA LEU A 287 13.21 7.85 -10.07
C LEU A 287 13.98 8.31 -8.82
N ASN A 288 13.26 8.76 -7.79
CA ASN A 288 13.82 9.16 -6.50
C ASN A 288 13.83 8.02 -5.46
N SER A 289 13.66 6.76 -5.88
CA SER A 289 13.63 5.59 -4.99
C SER A 289 14.91 4.75 -5.10
N ALA A 290 15.24 4.04 -4.02
CA ALA A 290 16.35 3.07 -4.01
C ALA A 290 16.16 1.91 -5.01
N GLU A 291 14.95 1.68 -5.51
CA GLU A 291 14.71 0.69 -6.57
C GLU A 291 15.23 1.17 -7.92
N ALA A 292 15.04 2.45 -8.27
CA ALA A 292 15.57 3.01 -9.50
C ALA A 292 17.12 3.05 -9.51
N GLU A 293 17.75 3.23 -8.35
CA GLU A 293 19.21 3.16 -8.22
C GLU A 293 19.76 1.75 -8.52
N ARG A 294 19.01 0.71 -8.17
CA ARG A 294 19.38 -0.70 -8.45
C ARG A 294 19.09 -1.12 -9.88
N HIS A 295 18.29 -0.34 -10.61
CA HIS A 295 17.82 -0.63 -11.96
C HIS A 295 18.00 0.58 -12.88
N PRO A 296 19.26 1.00 -13.18
CA PRO A 296 19.53 2.16 -14.03
C PRO A 296 18.91 2.04 -15.43
N GLU A 297 18.75 0.83 -15.94
CA GLU A 297 18.07 0.53 -17.21
C GLU A 297 16.59 0.96 -17.20
N HIS A 298 15.88 0.74 -16.08
CA HIS A 298 14.48 1.15 -15.94
C HIS A 298 14.36 2.67 -15.88
N ARG A 299 15.32 3.34 -15.22
CA ARG A 299 15.38 4.80 -15.17
C ARG A 299 15.52 5.40 -16.56
N ALA A 300 16.50 4.94 -17.34
CA ALA A 300 16.72 5.43 -18.70
C ALA A 300 15.49 5.19 -19.59
N GLU A 301 14.88 4.01 -19.50
CA GLU A 301 13.70 3.66 -20.30
C GLU A 301 12.48 4.52 -19.95
N LEU A 302 12.23 4.79 -18.67
CA LEU A 302 11.09 5.62 -18.25
C LEU A 302 11.24 7.08 -18.71
N VAL A 303 12.44 7.64 -18.65
CA VAL A 303 12.71 9.00 -19.16
C VAL A 303 12.42 9.05 -20.66
N ARG A 304 12.98 8.09 -21.42
CA ARG A 304 12.77 7.96 -22.86
C ARG A 304 11.29 7.84 -23.22
N GLN A 305 10.53 7.02 -22.50
CA GLN A 305 9.09 6.85 -22.75
C GLN A 305 8.29 8.12 -22.49
N VAL A 306 8.58 8.88 -21.43
CA VAL A 306 7.85 10.12 -21.13
C VAL A 306 8.12 11.19 -22.20
N GLU A 307 9.37 11.35 -22.63
CA GLU A 307 9.75 12.27 -23.72
C GLU A 307 9.15 11.85 -25.07
N GLU A 308 9.10 10.55 -25.35
CA GLU A 308 8.45 10.02 -26.55
C GLU A 308 6.94 10.27 -26.54
N LEU A 309 6.28 10.08 -25.38
CA LEU A 309 4.85 10.35 -25.25
C LEU A 309 4.52 11.83 -25.43
N ASP A 310 5.33 12.74 -24.90
CA ASP A 310 5.13 14.18 -25.08
C ASP A 310 5.25 14.58 -26.57
N ARG A 311 6.28 14.09 -27.26
CA ARG A 311 6.42 14.30 -28.72
C ARG A 311 5.22 13.76 -29.50
N LYS A 312 4.77 12.53 -29.19
CA LYS A 312 3.59 11.94 -29.83
C LYS A 312 2.30 12.72 -29.56
N LEU A 313 2.16 13.36 -28.40
CA LEU A 313 1.04 14.26 -28.15
C LEU A 313 1.12 15.50 -29.04
N LEU A 314 2.29 16.11 -29.19
CA LEU A 314 2.50 17.26 -30.07
C LEU A 314 2.22 16.90 -31.54
N ASP A 315 2.63 15.72 -32.00
CA ASP A 315 2.33 15.23 -33.36
C ASP A 315 0.82 15.08 -33.59
N LEU A 316 0.05 14.73 -32.55
CA LEU A 316 -1.42 14.72 -32.58
C LEU A 316 -2.04 16.12 -32.43
N GLY A 317 -1.24 17.17 -32.35
CA GLY A 317 -1.69 18.53 -32.07
C GLY A 317 -2.28 18.69 -30.67
N ILE A 318 -1.88 17.85 -29.71
CA ILE A 318 -2.32 17.89 -28.32
C ILE A 318 -1.23 18.58 -27.48
N HIS A 319 -1.60 19.67 -26.82
CA HIS A 319 -0.73 20.35 -25.87
C HIS A 319 -1.13 19.95 -24.45
N HIS A 320 -0.31 19.13 -23.79
CA HIS A 320 -0.60 18.67 -22.43
C HIS A 320 -0.41 19.74 -21.34
N ASN A 321 0.46 20.74 -21.60
CA ASN A 321 0.90 21.81 -20.70
C ASN A 321 1.66 21.37 -19.42
N HIS A 322 1.52 20.12 -18.99
CA HIS A 322 2.19 19.58 -17.79
C HIS A 322 2.74 18.15 -17.99
N ALA A 323 3.32 17.84 -19.15
CA ALA A 323 3.90 16.53 -19.44
C ALA A 323 5.30 16.39 -18.79
N HIS A 324 5.33 16.21 -17.48
CA HIS A 324 6.56 16.01 -16.70
C HIS A 324 6.48 14.73 -15.87
N PHE A 325 7.61 14.27 -15.29
CA PHE A 325 7.68 13.00 -14.55
C PHE A 325 6.69 12.88 -13.37
N GLY A 326 6.30 14.01 -12.75
CA GLY A 326 5.26 14.03 -11.72
C GLY A 326 3.84 13.70 -12.21
N ASN A 327 3.59 13.87 -13.51
CA ASN A 327 2.33 13.60 -14.20
C ASN A 327 2.46 12.40 -15.15
N ALA A 328 3.40 11.51 -14.89
CA ALA A 328 3.47 10.20 -15.50
C ALA A 328 3.40 9.16 -14.38
N CYS A 329 2.62 8.10 -14.56
CA CYS A 329 2.53 6.96 -13.65
C CYS A 329 3.13 5.71 -14.29
N ILE A 330 3.61 4.79 -13.47
CA ILE A 330 4.22 3.53 -13.92
C ILE A 330 3.24 2.39 -13.74
N GLU A 331 3.10 1.58 -14.78
CA GLU A 331 2.62 0.20 -14.68
C GLU A 331 3.76 -0.74 -15.02
N TRP A 332 3.71 -1.95 -14.45
CA TRP A 332 4.71 -2.97 -14.69
C TRP A 332 4.14 -4.06 -15.58
N GLU A 333 4.74 -4.23 -16.75
CA GLU A 333 4.35 -5.26 -17.71
C GLU A 333 5.37 -6.40 -17.70
N ARG A 334 4.94 -7.60 -18.12
CA ARG A 334 5.87 -8.70 -18.40
C ARG A 334 6.12 -8.76 -19.90
N ARG A 335 7.38 -8.58 -20.30
CA ARG A 335 7.84 -8.74 -21.68
C ARG A 335 9.04 -9.68 -21.68
N ASP A 336 8.95 -10.76 -22.46
CA ASP A 336 10.00 -11.80 -22.56
C ASP A 336 10.40 -12.38 -21.20
N GLY A 337 9.40 -12.60 -20.32
CA GLY A 337 9.60 -13.10 -18.96
C GLY A 337 10.19 -12.08 -17.97
N LYS A 338 10.65 -10.91 -18.45
CA LYS A 338 11.19 -9.83 -17.62
C LYS A 338 10.11 -8.81 -17.26
N ARG A 339 10.19 -8.27 -16.05
CA ARG A 339 9.34 -7.16 -15.59
C ARG A 339 9.91 -5.86 -16.18
N GLN A 340 9.12 -5.15 -16.98
CA GLN A 340 9.51 -3.91 -17.64
C GLN A 340 8.57 -2.78 -17.21
N PRO A 341 9.10 -1.58 -16.89
CA PRO A 341 8.28 -0.44 -16.55
C PRO A 341 7.66 0.19 -17.81
N LYS A 342 6.43 0.66 -17.68
CA LYS A 342 5.73 1.41 -18.72
C LYS A 342 5.12 2.68 -18.14
N ALA A 343 5.50 3.81 -18.71
CA ALA A 343 4.98 5.12 -18.34
C ALA A 343 3.62 5.39 -19.00
N TYR A 344 2.74 6.02 -18.24
CA TYR A 344 1.44 6.50 -18.68
C TYR A 344 1.30 7.97 -18.28
N LEU A 345 1.05 8.86 -19.23
CA LEU A 345 0.76 10.28 -18.91
C LEU A 345 -0.62 10.41 -18.26
N ILE A 346 -0.70 11.20 -17.19
CA ILE A 346 -1.92 11.48 -16.42
C ILE A 346 -2.14 12.99 -16.32
N ASP A 347 -3.28 13.39 -15.76
CA ASP A 347 -3.57 14.80 -15.42
C ASP A 347 -3.75 15.74 -16.63
N PHE A 348 -4.58 15.33 -17.59
CA PHE A 348 -4.96 16.09 -18.80
C PHE A 348 -5.80 17.35 -18.53
N ASP A 349 -5.87 17.84 -17.29
CA ASP A 349 -6.82 18.87 -16.87
C ASP A 349 -6.61 20.23 -17.54
N ALA A 350 -5.38 20.49 -17.97
CA ALA A 350 -4.98 21.69 -18.70
C ALA A 350 -4.68 21.40 -20.18
N ALA A 351 -4.97 20.19 -20.66
CA ALA A 351 -4.67 19.81 -22.03
C ALA A 351 -5.67 20.43 -23.02
N TRP A 352 -5.24 20.66 -24.25
CA TRP A 352 -6.09 21.17 -25.34
C TRP A 352 -5.57 20.71 -26.70
N VAL A 353 -6.44 20.75 -27.71
CA VAL A 353 -6.10 20.40 -29.10
C VAL A 353 -5.91 21.67 -29.93
N SER A 354 -4.82 21.75 -30.69
CA SER A 354 -4.53 22.87 -31.57
C SER A 354 -5.55 22.99 -32.70
N LYS A 355 -6.14 24.19 -32.84
CA LYS A 355 -7.10 24.50 -33.89
C LYS A 355 -6.49 24.48 -35.29
N ALA A 356 -5.18 24.74 -35.42
CA ALA A 356 -4.49 24.76 -36.71
C ALA A 356 -4.54 23.39 -37.40
N MET A 357 -4.47 22.30 -36.63
CA MET A 357 -4.55 20.93 -37.14
C MET A 357 -5.96 20.51 -37.57
N LEU A 358 -7.02 21.19 -37.10
CA LEU A 358 -8.40 20.87 -37.47
C LEU A 358 -8.79 21.42 -38.86
N ARG A 359 -8.03 22.37 -39.41
CA ARG A 359 -8.36 23.03 -40.69
C ARG A 359 -7.63 22.42 -41.90
N GLY A 360 -6.63 21.56 -41.71
CA GLY A 360 -5.80 21.01 -42.78
C GLY A 360 -6.36 19.78 -43.52
N GLY A 361 -7.55 19.27 -43.14
CA GLY A 361 -8.11 18.02 -43.68
C GLY A 361 -9.18 18.17 -44.77
N HIS A 362 -9.58 19.39 -45.11
CA HIS A 362 -10.58 19.67 -46.16
C HIS A 362 -10.08 20.68 -47.18
N GLY A 363 -8.79 20.61 -47.51
CA GLY A 363 -8.32 21.18 -48.77
C GLY A 363 -8.89 20.35 -49.91
N GLU A 364 -10.08 20.72 -50.38
CA GLU A 364 -10.58 20.31 -51.70
C GLU A 364 -9.47 20.60 -52.71
N THR A 365 -8.89 19.53 -53.26
CA THR A 365 -8.19 19.61 -54.53
C THR A 365 -9.22 19.99 -55.58
N THR A 366 -9.50 21.28 -55.72
CA THR A 366 -10.10 21.82 -56.93
C THR A 366 -9.03 21.75 -58.01
N SER A 367 -8.94 20.59 -58.65
CA SER A 367 -8.24 20.41 -59.92
C SER A 367 -9.00 21.21 -60.98
N SER A 368 -8.43 22.35 -61.36
CA SER A 368 -8.75 23.09 -62.58
C SER A 368 -8.03 22.51 -63.77
#